data_AF-A0A1T2ZWM7-F1
#
_entry.id   AF-A0A1T2ZWM7-F1
#
_cell.length_a   1.000
_cell.length_b   1.000
_cell.length_c   1.000
_cell.angle_alpha   90.00
_cell.angle_beta   90.00
_cell.angle_gamma   90.00
#
_symmetry.space_group_name_H-M   'P 1'
#
loop_
_entity.id
_entity.type
_entity.pdbx_description
1 polymer ?
#
loop_
_entity_poly.entity_id
_entity_poly.type
_entity_poly.pdbx_seq_one_letter_code
_entity_poly.pdbx_strand_id
1 'polypeptide(L)'
;MSAMGLPGNDLDRQTFLDRLESDDAALQALSPGIKLCTVQVGARQGLSLQIAGEALQAGQLQRVLQRRFEQAVAFEGCFAYLDGQRALVIWHALPAQRTEREATLSRMLSLANLEALDGRMTR
;
A
#
# COMPACT_ATOMS: atom_id res chain seq x y z
N MET A 1 -0.19 10.00 35.32
CA MET A 1 -0.46 10.22 33.88
C MET A 1 -0.14 8.91 33.18
N SER A 2 -1.16 8.08 32.96
CA SER A 2 -0.98 6.69 32.56
C SER A 2 -0.58 6.58 31.10
N ALA A 3 0.50 5.85 30.84
CA ALA A 3 0.83 5.26 29.55
C ALA A 3 -0.27 4.24 29.21
N MET A 4 -1.23 4.66 28.39
CA MET A 4 -2.26 3.78 27.86
C MET A 4 -1.67 3.09 26.63
N GLY A 5 -1.21 1.85 26.81
CA GLY A 5 -0.90 0.96 25.69
C GLY A 5 -2.16 0.78 24.86
N LEU A 6 -2.08 1.09 23.57
CA LEU A 6 -3.18 0.93 22.61
C LEU A 6 -3.31 -0.55 22.24
N PRO A 7 -4.50 -1.17 22.43
CA PRO A 7 -4.85 -2.40 21.76
C PRO A 7 -5.43 -2.02 20.39
N GLY A 8 -4.66 -2.12 19.32
CA GLY A 8 -5.16 -1.71 18.01
C GLY A 8 -4.09 -1.72 16.95
N ASN A 9 -3.82 -2.89 16.37
CA ASN A 9 -2.95 -2.96 15.20
C ASN A 9 -3.38 -4.09 14.25
N ASP A 10 -3.87 -5.25 14.73
CA ASP A 10 -4.63 -6.21 13.87
C ASP A 10 -5.94 -5.64 13.32
N LEU A 11 -6.55 -4.72 14.07
CA LEU A 11 -7.83 -4.09 13.72
C LEU A 11 -7.70 -3.21 12.47
N ASP A 12 -6.52 -2.62 12.22
CA ASP A 12 -6.32 -1.63 11.16
C ASP A 12 -6.29 -2.25 9.77
N ARG A 13 -5.69 -3.44 9.63
CA ARG A 13 -5.70 -4.18 8.36
C ARG A 13 -7.09 -4.69 8.02
N GLN A 14 -7.73 -5.37 8.97
CA GLN A 14 -9.05 -5.95 8.74
C GLN A 14 -10.07 -4.84 8.46
N THR A 15 -10.06 -3.75 9.23
CA THR A 15 -10.91 -2.58 8.98
C THR A 15 -10.67 -1.98 7.60
N PHE A 16 -9.40 -1.86 7.16
CA PHE A 16 -9.12 -1.39 5.82
C PHE A 16 -9.67 -2.34 4.74
N LEU A 17 -9.47 -3.65 4.88
CA LEU A 17 -10.01 -4.66 3.96
C LEU A 17 -11.54 -4.67 3.92
N ASP A 18 -12.20 -4.51 5.06
CA ASP A 18 -13.67 -4.43 5.16
C ASP A 18 -14.19 -3.16 4.45
N ARG A 19 -13.45 -2.05 4.53
CA ARG A 19 -13.78 -0.84 3.75
C ARG A 19 -13.65 -1.06 2.25
N LEU A 20 -12.69 -1.89 1.79
CA LEU A 20 -12.59 -2.26 0.37
C LEU A 20 -13.76 -3.11 -0.13
N GLU A 21 -14.46 -3.82 0.76
CA GLU A 21 -15.66 -4.60 0.40
C GLU A 21 -16.90 -3.71 0.25
N SER A 22 -16.91 -2.55 0.90
CA SER A 22 -18.07 -1.65 0.94
C SER A 22 -18.13 -0.64 -0.22
N ASP A 23 -17.23 -0.74 -1.20
CA ASP A 23 -17.02 0.22 -2.31
C ASP A 23 -16.85 1.69 -1.85
N ASP A 24 -16.49 1.87 -0.59
CA ASP A 24 -16.21 3.18 -0.02
C ASP A 24 -14.76 3.58 -0.35
N ALA A 25 -14.50 4.88 -0.41
CA ALA A 25 -13.15 5.41 -0.59
C ALA A 25 -12.31 5.08 0.65
N ALA A 26 -11.65 3.92 0.63
CA ALA A 26 -10.82 3.48 1.74
C ALA A 26 -9.51 4.26 1.74
N LEU A 27 -9.16 4.84 2.89
CA LEU A 27 -7.86 5.45 3.15
C LEU A 27 -7.35 5.01 4.52
N GLN A 28 -6.08 4.61 4.57
CA GLN A 28 -5.37 4.22 5.77
C GLN A 28 -3.96 4.82 5.76
N ALA A 29 -3.64 5.63 6.76
CA ALA A 29 -2.27 6.07 6.98
C ALA A 29 -1.46 4.95 7.64
N LEU A 30 -0.27 4.66 7.11
CA LEU A 30 0.64 3.64 7.67
C LEU A 30 1.76 4.28 8.52
N SER A 31 2.23 5.43 8.07
CA SER A 31 3.21 6.27 8.77
C SER A 31 3.15 7.69 8.20
N PRO A 32 3.83 8.68 8.79
CA PRO A 32 3.93 10.01 8.19
C PRO A 32 4.39 9.93 6.73
N GLY A 33 3.58 10.50 5.82
CA GLY A 33 3.82 10.50 4.38
C GLY A 33 3.65 9.15 3.66
N ILE A 34 3.21 8.08 4.32
CA ILE A 34 2.93 6.78 3.68
C ILE A 34 1.49 6.35 3.97
N LYS A 35 0.73 6.09 2.92
CA LYS A 35 -0.68 5.68 3.03
C LYS A 35 -1.08 4.63 2.00
N LEU A 36 -2.10 3.85 2.36
CA LEU A 36 -2.88 3.02 1.47
C LEU A 36 -4.20 3.72 1.17
N CYS A 37 -4.64 3.68 -0.08
CA CYS A 37 -5.98 4.12 -0.43
C CYS A 37 -6.53 3.40 -1.66
N THR A 38 -7.84 3.45 -1.85
CA THR A 38 -8.47 3.13 -3.13
C THR A 38 -8.39 4.34 -4.05
N VAL A 39 -8.03 4.09 -5.31
CA VAL A 39 -8.01 5.12 -6.35
C VAL A 39 -8.63 4.57 -7.63
N GLN A 40 -9.48 5.37 -8.25
CA GLN A 40 -10.06 5.08 -9.56
C GLN A 40 -9.08 5.53 -10.65
N VAL A 41 -8.61 4.59 -11.48
CA VAL A 41 -7.78 4.88 -12.66
C VAL A 41 -8.57 4.47 -13.90
N GLY A 42 -9.12 5.45 -14.59
CA GLY A 42 -10.06 5.22 -15.70
C GLY A 42 -11.31 4.47 -15.22
N ALA A 43 -11.60 3.33 -15.83
CA ALA A 43 -12.74 2.48 -15.46
C ALA A 43 -12.44 1.45 -14.36
N ARG A 44 -11.21 1.42 -13.82
CA ARG A 44 -10.79 0.41 -12.83
C ARG A 44 -10.52 1.04 -11.48
N GLN A 45 -11.20 0.54 -10.46
CA GLN A 45 -10.83 0.78 -9.07
C GLN A 45 -9.56 -0.03 -8.76
N GLY A 46 -8.66 0.55 -7.97
CA GLY A 46 -7.45 -0.13 -7.55
C GLY A 46 -6.93 0.30 -6.20
N LEU A 47 -6.05 -0.54 -5.67
CA LEU A 47 -5.27 -0.27 -4.48
C LEU A 47 -4.08 0.60 -4.85
N SER A 48 -3.82 1.60 -4.04
CA SER A 48 -2.72 2.54 -4.19
C SER A 48 -1.94 2.60 -2.88
N LEU A 49 -0.64 2.31 -2.95
CA LEU A 49 0.34 2.67 -1.92
C LEU A 49 1.00 3.96 -2.38
N GLN A 50 0.89 5.00 -1.55
CA GLN A 50 1.44 6.32 -1.86
C GLN A 50 2.48 6.70 -0.81
N ILE A 51 3.67 7.05 -1.29
CA ILE A 51 4.78 7.56 -0.49
C ILE A 51 4.99 9.01 -0.95
N ALA A 52 4.62 9.95 -0.10
CA ALA A 52 4.77 11.38 -0.36
C ALA A 52 6.23 11.74 -0.64
N GLY A 53 6.47 12.79 -1.44
CA GLY A 53 7.82 13.17 -1.86
C GLY A 53 8.77 13.42 -0.69
N GLU A 54 8.25 13.96 0.43
CA GLU A 54 8.98 14.19 1.68
C GLU A 54 9.30 12.92 2.47
N ALA A 55 8.55 11.83 2.26
CA ALA A 55 8.78 10.53 2.88
C ALA A 55 9.55 9.56 1.96
N LEU A 56 9.79 9.95 0.70
CA LEU A 56 10.48 9.14 -0.29
C LEU A 56 11.97 9.06 0.05
N GLN A 57 12.46 7.85 0.34
CA GLN A 57 13.87 7.65 0.65
C GLN A 57 14.74 7.78 -0.59
N ALA A 58 15.99 8.22 -0.40
CA ALA A 58 16.97 8.28 -1.48
C ALA A 58 17.11 6.92 -2.19
N GLY A 59 16.99 6.95 -3.52
CA GLY A 59 17.04 5.76 -4.37
C GLY A 59 15.85 4.80 -4.24
N GLN A 60 14.80 5.13 -3.48
CA GLN A 60 13.64 4.22 -3.31
C GLN A 60 12.91 3.98 -4.62
N LEU A 61 12.70 5.03 -5.43
CA LEU A 61 12.15 4.89 -6.78
C LEU A 61 12.97 3.92 -7.63
N GLN A 62 14.30 4.09 -7.66
CA GLN A 62 15.20 3.22 -8.42
C GLN A 62 15.08 1.76 -7.96
N ARG A 63 15.10 1.51 -6.64
CA ARG A 63 14.95 0.16 -6.07
C ARG A 63 13.61 -0.47 -6.44
N VAL A 64 12.51 0.29 -6.36
CA VAL A 64 11.18 -0.19 -6.76
C VAL A 64 11.15 -0.58 -8.23
N LEU A 65 11.66 0.28 -9.11
CA LEU A 65 11.70 -0.01 -10.55
C LEU A 65 12.60 -1.21 -10.87
N GLN A 66 13.77 -1.30 -10.24
CA GLN A 66 14.70 -2.42 -10.40
C GLN A 66 14.05 -3.73 -9.95
N ARG A 67 13.46 -3.79 -8.74
CA ARG A 67 12.78 -5.00 -8.24
C ARG A 67 11.61 -5.39 -9.13
N ARG A 68 10.81 -4.43 -9.59
CA ARG A 68 9.67 -4.68 -10.49
C ARG A 68 10.14 -5.26 -11.83
N PHE A 69 11.31 -4.85 -12.32
CA PHE A 69 11.90 -5.35 -13.55
C PHE A 69 12.50 -6.75 -13.35
N GLU A 70 13.35 -6.94 -12.34
CA GLU A 70 14.03 -8.21 -12.05
C GLU A 70 13.07 -9.34 -11.66
N GLN A 71 11.96 -9.01 -10.98
CA GLN A 71 11.00 -9.97 -10.45
C GLN A 71 9.61 -9.73 -11.05
N ALA A 72 9.54 -9.64 -12.38
CA ALA A 72 8.32 -9.26 -13.09
C ALA A 72 7.10 -10.14 -12.77
N VAL A 73 7.31 -11.45 -12.53
CA VAL A 73 6.24 -12.40 -12.16
C VAL A 73 5.77 -12.17 -10.72
N ALA A 74 6.69 -11.96 -9.77
CA ALA A 74 6.34 -11.75 -8.36
C ALA A 74 5.56 -10.43 -8.15
N PHE A 75 5.81 -9.44 -8.99
CA PHE A 75 5.18 -8.11 -8.94
C PHE A 75 4.22 -7.86 -10.11
N GLU A 76 3.67 -8.94 -10.68
CA GLU A 76 2.65 -8.83 -11.73
C GLU A 76 1.47 -8.00 -11.24
N GLY A 77 0.95 -7.15 -12.13
CA GLY A 77 -0.16 -6.24 -11.85
C GLY A 77 0.20 -4.97 -11.06
N CYS A 78 1.39 -4.90 -10.45
CA CYS A 78 1.86 -3.67 -9.80
C CYS A 78 2.45 -2.70 -10.82
N PHE A 79 1.94 -1.48 -10.84
CA PHE A 79 2.43 -0.35 -11.63
C PHE A 79 3.04 0.68 -10.70
N ALA A 80 4.30 1.07 -10.95
CA ALA A 80 5.00 2.07 -10.15
C ALA A 80 5.28 3.34 -10.97
N TYR A 81 4.92 4.50 -10.43
CA TYR A 81 5.11 5.80 -11.10
C TYR A 81 5.25 6.93 -10.09
N LEU A 82 5.70 8.10 -10.56
CA LEU A 82 5.61 9.34 -9.80
C LEU A 82 4.37 10.11 -10.24
N ASP A 83 3.62 10.66 -9.28
CA ASP A 83 2.52 11.57 -9.57
C ASP A 83 3.00 13.04 -9.76
N GLY A 84 2.06 13.95 -9.99
CA GLY A 84 2.35 15.38 -10.17
C GLY A 84 2.96 16.07 -8.94
N GLN A 85 2.88 15.47 -7.75
CA GLN A 85 3.47 15.96 -6.52
C GLN A 85 4.79 15.25 -6.17
N ARG A 86 5.32 14.43 -7.10
CA ARG A 86 6.50 13.58 -6.91
C ARG A 86 6.32 12.52 -5.82
N ALA A 87 5.08 12.18 -5.46
CA ALA A 87 4.83 11.01 -4.63
C ALA A 87 5.10 9.74 -5.46
N LEU A 88 5.77 8.76 -4.87
CA LEU A 88 5.87 7.43 -5.44
C LEU A 88 4.56 6.69 -5.21
N VAL A 89 3.92 6.30 -6.29
CA VAL A 89 2.68 5.55 -6.30
C VAL A 89 2.95 4.14 -6.82
N ILE A 90 2.54 3.14 -6.04
CA ILE A 90 2.39 1.77 -6.52
C ILE A 90 0.89 1.50 -6.59
N TRP A 91 0.39 1.18 -7.78
CA TRP A 91 -1.01 0.88 -8.04
C TRP A 91 -1.19 -0.58 -8.48
N HIS A 92 -2.29 -1.19 -8.06
CA HIS A 92 -2.74 -2.50 -8.54
C HIS A 92 -4.26 -2.49 -8.68
N ALA A 93 -4.80 -3.08 -9.75
CA ALA A 93 -6.25 -3.20 -9.92
C ALA A 93 -6.87 -3.97 -8.74
N LEU A 94 -8.01 -3.53 -8.20
CA LEU A 94 -8.56 -4.14 -6.99
C LEU A 94 -8.95 -5.60 -7.26
N PRO A 95 -8.34 -6.59 -6.57
CA PRO A 95 -8.75 -7.98 -6.73
C PRO A 95 -10.17 -8.21 -6.22
N ALA A 96 -10.89 -9.16 -6.81
CA ALA A 96 -12.25 -9.48 -6.39
C ALA A 96 -12.30 -10.20 -5.04
N GLN A 97 -11.33 -11.09 -4.78
CA GLN A 97 -11.29 -11.93 -3.59
C GLN A 97 -10.50 -11.25 -2.46
N ARG A 98 -10.98 -11.35 -1.22
CA ARG A 98 -10.33 -10.78 -0.04
C ARG A 98 -8.89 -11.30 0.16
N THR A 99 -8.70 -12.61 0.00
CA THR A 99 -7.37 -13.26 0.10
C THR A 99 -6.39 -12.72 -0.94
N GLU A 100 -6.85 -12.44 -2.16
CA GLU A 100 -6.03 -11.82 -3.20
C GLU A 100 -5.73 -10.35 -2.89
N ARG A 101 -6.66 -9.60 -2.26
CA ARG A 101 -6.42 -8.23 -1.79
C ARG A 101 -5.33 -8.20 -0.72
N GLU A 102 -5.40 -9.11 0.25
CA GLU A 102 -4.37 -9.26 1.28
C GLU A 102 -2.99 -9.56 0.69
N ALA A 103 -2.91 -10.54 -0.22
CA ALA A 103 -1.67 -10.88 -0.91
C ALA A 103 -1.15 -9.70 -1.74
N THR A 104 -2.04 -8.93 -2.38
CA THR A 104 -1.70 -7.74 -3.15
C THR A 104 -1.12 -6.63 -2.27
N LEU A 105 -1.70 -6.38 -1.09
CA LEU A 105 -1.17 -5.41 -0.13
C LEU A 105 0.24 -5.77 0.33
N SER A 106 0.45 -7.02 0.76
CA SER A 106 1.77 -7.49 1.18
C SER A 106 2.79 -7.42 0.04
N ARG A 107 2.37 -7.73 -1.20
CA ARG A 107 3.19 -7.58 -2.40
C ARG A 107 3.57 -6.13 -2.68
N MET A 108 2.62 -5.19 -2.58
CA MET A 108 2.86 -3.75 -2.79
C MET A 108 3.84 -3.19 -1.75
N LEU A 109 3.68 -3.56 -0.47
CA LEU A 109 4.60 -3.19 0.60
C LEU A 109 5.99 -3.78 0.36
N SER A 110 6.06 -5.08 0.03
CA SER A 110 7.33 -5.73 -0.30
C SER A 110 8.03 -5.03 -1.46
N LEU A 111 7.31 -4.67 -2.54
CA LEU A 111 7.90 -3.97 -3.68
C LEU A 111 8.58 -2.65 -3.26
N ALA A 112 7.99 -1.93 -2.30
CA ALA A 112 8.51 -0.68 -1.76
C ALA A 112 9.58 -0.81 -0.67
N ASN A 113 9.98 -2.04 -0.31
CA ASN A 113 10.80 -2.36 0.89
C ASN A 113 10.14 -1.88 2.20
N LEU A 114 8.82 -2.03 2.30
CA LEU A 114 8.01 -1.60 3.43
C LEU A 114 7.30 -2.78 4.13
N GLU A 115 7.78 -4.00 3.97
CA GLU A 115 7.22 -5.21 4.62
C GLU A 115 7.13 -5.11 6.15
N ALA A 116 7.98 -4.29 6.78
CA ALA A 116 7.88 -4.02 8.21
C ALA A 116 6.59 -3.30 8.61
N LEU A 117 5.95 -2.57 7.69
CA LEU A 117 4.63 -1.96 7.91
C LEU A 117 3.52 -3.01 7.85
N ASP A 118 3.71 -4.11 7.12
CA ASP A 118 2.74 -5.20 7.02
C ASP A 118 2.51 -5.82 8.41
N GLY A 119 3.60 -6.10 9.12
CA GLY A 119 3.56 -6.61 10.49
C GLY A 119 3.08 -5.60 11.55
N ARG A 120 3.06 -4.29 11.23
CA ARG A 120 2.44 -3.27 12.09
C ARG A 120 0.93 -3.25 11.92
N MET A 121 0.42 -3.57 10.74
CA MET A 121 -1.02 -3.74 10.54
C MET A 121 -1.55 -5.07 11.12
N THR A 122 -0.71 -5.87 11.78
CA THR A 122 -1.09 -7.17 12.36
C THR A 122 -0.60 -7.40 13.80
N ARG A 123 -0.26 -6.35 14.57
CA ARG A 123 0.31 -6.50 15.94
C ARG A 123 -0.21 -5.50 16.95
#